data_AF-A0A353G0U4-F1
#
_entry.id   AF-A0A353G0U4-F1
#
_cell.length_a   1.000
_cell.length_b   1.000
_cell.length_c   1.000
_cell.angle_alpha   90.00
_cell.angle_beta   90.00
_cell.angle_gamma   90.00
#
_symmetry.space_group_name_H-M   'P 1'
#
loop_
_entity.id
_entity.type
_entity.pdbx_description
1 polymer ?
#
loop_
_entity_poly.entity_id
_entity_poly.type
_entity_poly.pdbx_seq_one_letter_code
_entity_poly.pdbx_strand_id
1 'polypeptide(L)'
;HQGDPVYLGRMWCEKDGRLLVTGGLGKSASCDHTTAITFGNNEGWHDDVSDGPVTAKVTLDGVELPVTPAWLVVAPPNYGPQRKSVRTMWDLMRDVAIQAKTLTAPVKPSFTYDIYPIFERMTGLQWVNAGFAAGFGWNSGYDFTNPEWIARLNDASEANQETRRVLKNNFRHYDVDSWSPVPWPWLYGDAMNDPPAHTPRQHSTLSQTQLTMLDQWVAGDFEADWGQVPVYHSFDEVPLKQQGDILTKAALDFCLADAFHPGCEMTWPVRYSTMYMEPFRFAHAPKGWVEPGLGAILSSDTVTIPNGPLYGQLPGGITRWMAVPWQTDTASCRSGYTSSYDPNVPTFWPARVPNEVLTRESYTVVMDASKAPEERLAAFAKRASWNNPLGTTNSYTDQINNMIHHFDHMGVVEVRPGPTDPTGAKLFPALIEVEDSHVPVKDSKAPATALTATLQGKTDLSKIDKVRRFPHGLRR
;
A
#
# COMPACT_ATOMS: atom_id res chain seq x y z
N HIS A 1 24.89 17.53 -15.20
CA HIS A 1 23.80 17.42 -14.23
C HIS A 1 24.24 17.33 -12.76
N GLN A 2 25.54 17.24 -12.41
CA GLN A 2 25.95 17.56 -11.03
C GLN A 2 25.84 19.08 -10.81
N GLY A 3 25.01 19.49 -9.85
CA GLY A 3 24.78 20.90 -9.49
C GLY A 3 23.51 21.54 -10.05
N ASP A 4 22.68 20.80 -10.80
CA ASP A 4 21.38 21.31 -11.24
C ASP A 4 20.35 21.29 -10.09
N PRO A 5 19.50 22.33 -9.96
CA PRO A 5 18.47 22.36 -8.93
C PRO A 5 17.42 21.25 -9.12
N VAL A 6 17.12 20.51 -8.04
CA VAL A 6 15.99 19.58 -7.96
C VAL A 6 14.84 20.27 -7.23
N TYR A 7 13.67 20.34 -7.86
CA TYR A 7 12.48 20.90 -7.24
C TYR A 7 11.83 19.85 -6.33
N LEU A 8 11.90 20.04 -5.01
CA LEU A 8 11.33 19.11 -4.02
C LEU A 8 9.88 19.43 -3.63
N GLY A 9 9.36 20.58 -4.06
CA GLY A 9 8.01 20.99 -3.75
C GLY A 9 7.87 22.47 -3.37
N ARG A 10 6.67 22.79 -2.87
CA ARG A 10 6.29 24.14 -2.43
C ARG A 10 5.45 24.05 -1.17
N MET A 11 5.69 24.97 -0.24
CA MET A 11 4.87 25.18 0.94
C MET A 11 4.36 26.62 1.01
N TRP A 12 3.13 26.78 1.50
CA TRP A 12 2.53 28.10 1.75
C TRP A 12 1.46 28.00 2.82
N CYS A 13 1.17 29.12 3.50
CA CYS A 13 0.07 29.17 4.46
C CYS A 13 -1.16 29.83 3.83
N GLU A 14 -2.33 29.29 4.13
CA GLU A 14 -3.61 29.93 3.85
C GLU A 14 -3.89 31.07 4.85
N LYS A 15 -4.94 31.87 4.59
CA LYS A 15 -5.30 33.04 5.41
C LYS A 15 -5.66 32.68 6.86
N ASP A 16 -6.09 31.45 7.08
CA ASP A 16 -6.45 30.89 8.38
C ASP A 16 -5.27 30.23 9.12
N GLY A 17 -4.07 30.30 8.56
CA GLY A 17 -2.85 29.74 9.15
C GLY A 17 -2.61 28.26 8.84
N ARG A 18 -3.45 27.59 8.04
CA ARG A 18 -3.20 26.21 7.59
C ARG A 18 -2.02 26.16 6.63
N LEU A 19 -1.08 25.25 6.90
CA LEU A 19 0.04 24.97 6.00
C LEU A 19 -0.40 24.01 4.90
N LEU A 20 -0.24 24.41 3.65
CA LEU A 20 -0.39 23.56 2.47
C LEU A 20 0.99 23.22 1.92
N VAL A 21 1.18 21.96 1.54
CA VAL A 21 2.41 21.47 0.94
C VAL A 21 2.12 20.60 -0.27
N THR A 22 2.84 20.86 -1.36
CA THR A 22 2.90 20.00 -2.55
C THR A 22 4.31 19.46 -2.69
N GLY A 23 4.44 18.18 -3.01
CA GLY A 23 5.73 17.56 -3.29
C GLY A 23 6.38 17.97 -4.61
N GLY A 24 7.38 17.20 -5.02
CA GLY A 24 8.04 17.32 -6.32
C GLY A 24 7.10 17.12 -7.51
N LEU A 25 7.68 17.18 -8.72
CA LEU A 25 6.96 17.02 -9.99
C LEU A 25 6.98 15.58 -10.52
N GLY A 26 7.54 14.62 -9.78
CA GLY A 26 7.74 13.25 -10.21
C GLY A 26 8.90 13.10 -11.21
N LYS A 27 9.86 14.04 -11.21
CA LYS A 27 10.99 14.04 -12.14
C LYS A 27 12.18 13.28 -11.58
N SER A 28 12.72 12.41 -12.41
CA SER A 28 13.92 11.63 -12.12
C SER A 28 14.90 11.74 -13.29
N ALA A 29 16.20 11.79 -12.98
CA ALA A 29 17.22 11.91 -14.00
C ALA A 29 18.54 11.25 -13.58
N SER A 30 19.28 10.76 -14.58
CA SER A 30 20.65 10.32 -14.44
C SER A 30 21.61 11.49 -14.64
N CYS A 31 22.60 11.61 -13.76
CA CYS A 31 23.61 12.66 -13.83
C CYS A 31 24.61 12.47 -15.00
N ASP A 32 24.74 11.24 -15.48
CA ASP A 32 25.63 10.80 -16.56
C ASP A 32 24.88 10.20 -17.77
N HIS A 33 23.55 10.38 -17.81
CA HIS A 33 22.66 9.87 -18.86
C HIS A 33 22.67 8.35 -19.03
N THR A 34 23.06 7.61 -17.99
CA THR A 34 22.95 6.16 -17.94
C THR A 34 21.49 5.69 -17.89
N THR A 35 21.24 4.51 -18.44
CA THR A 35 19.94 3.82 -18.36
C THR A 35 19.76 3.19 -16.98
N ALA A 36 18.56 3.28 -16.41
CA ALA A 36 18.24 2.52 -15.20
C ALA A 36 18.17 1.03 -15.53
N ILE A 37 18.82 0.17 -14.76
CA ILE A 37 18.96 -1.27 -15.04
C ILE A 37 18.37 -2.17 -13.96
N THR A 38 18.06 -1.62 -12.79
CA THR A 38 17.48 -2.36 -11.66
C THR A 38 16.32 -1.57 -11.04
N PHE A 39 15.55 -2.25 -10.20
CA PHE A 39 14.37 -1.68 -9.57
C PHE A 39 14.68 -0.64 -8.50
N GLY A 40 15.84 -0.74 -7.85
CA GLY A 40 16.11 -0.09 -6.57
C GLY A 40 17.35 0.81 -6.53
N ASN A 41 18.48 0.31 -7.02
CA ASN A 41 19.78 0.96 -6.86
C ASN A 41 20.40 1.29 -8.22
N ASN A 42 20.06 2.43 -8.81
CA ASN A 42 20.62 2.87 -10.09
C ASN A 42 21.67 3.95 -9.84
N GLU A 43 22.94 3.60 -10.01
CA GLU A 43 24.07 4.52 -9.79
C GLU A 43 23.96 5.75 -10.70
N GLY A 44 24.28 6.92 -10.14
CA GLY A 44 24.21 8.20 -10.86
C GLY A 44 22.81 8.79 -11.01
N TRP A 45 21.75 8.14 -10.51
CA TRP A 45 20.39 8.65 -10.56
C TRP A 45 19.99 9.49 -9.33
N HIS A 46 19.01 10.37 -9.53
CA HIS A 46 18.26 11.05 -8.49
C HIS A 46 16.78 11.16 -8.88
N ASP A 47 15.93 11.44 -7.90
CA ASP A 47 14.53 11.81 -8.07
C ASP A 47 14.16 12.99 -7.16
N ASP A 48 12.88 13.33 -7.12
CA ASP A 48 12.32 14.43 -6.31
C ASP A 48 11.45 13.96 -5.13
N VAL A 49 11.60 12.70 -4.70
CA VAL A 49 11.06 12.20 -3.43
C VAL A 49 11.82 12.87 -2.28
N SER A 50 11.09 13.29 -1.25
CA SER A 50 11.70 13.99 -0.12
C SER A 50 10.91 13.81 1.16
N ASP A 51 11.57 14.05 2.29
CA ASP A 51 10.94 14.13 3.59
C ASP A 51 11.67 15.12 4.50
N GLY A 52 10.98 15.61 5.53
CA GLY A 52 11.63 16.47 6.50
C GLY A 52 10.74 17.00 7.62
N PRO A 53 11.37 17.65 8.61
CA PRO A 53 10.68 18.18 9.78
C PRO A 53 9.81 19.39 9.44
N VAL A 54 8.61 19.44 10.02
CA VAL A 54 7.71 20.59 9.99
C VAL A 54 7.57 21.11 11.42
N THR A 55 7.89 22.39 11.62
CA THR A 55 7.80 23.06 12.93
C THR A 55 7.02 24.35 12.80
N ALA A 56 6.35 24.75 13.86
CA ALA A 56 5.59 26.00 13.91
C ALA A 56 5.81 26.71 15.25
N LYS A 57 5.67 28.04 15.23
CA LYS A 57 5.56 28.87 16.43
C LYS A 57 4.17 29.45 16.47
N VAL A 58 3.47 29.24 17.57
CA VAL A 58 2.11 29.74 17.76
C VAL A 58 2.11 30.71 18.93
N THR A 59 1.50 31.88 18.74
CA THR A 59 1.34 32.89 19.78
C THR A 59 -0.14 33.19 19.96
N LEU A 60 -0.63 33.07 21.20
CA LEU A 60 -2.00 33.41 21.59
C LEU A 60 -1.94 34.52 22.65
N ASP A 61 -2.56 35.66 22.37
CA ASP A 61 -2.60 36.83 23.27
C ASP A 61 -1.21 37.26 23.80
N GLY A 62 -0.19 37.17 22.93
CA GLY A 62 1.20 37.51 23.27
C GLY A 62 1.99 36.39 23.98
N VAL A 63 1.37 35.24 24.24
CA VAL A 63 2.00 34.07 24.87
C VAL A 63 2.34 33.01 23.82
N GLU A 64 3.60 32.58 23.78
CA GLU A 64 4.03 31.47 22.90
C GLU A 64 3.52 30.13 23.46
N LEU A 65 2.86 29.34 22.62
CA LEU A 65 2.34 28.02 22.97
C LEU A 65 3.35 26.93 22.66
N PRO A 66 3.41 25.85 23.47
CA PRO A 66 4.21 24.68 23.11
C PRO A 66 3.61 23.98 21.88
N VAL A 67 4.45 23.67 20.91
CA VAL A 67 4.07 22.98 19.66
C VAL A 67 4.90 21.71 19.52
N THR A 68 4.23 20.56 19.47
CA THR A 68 4.86 19.29 19.08
C THR A 68 5.09 19.31 17.57
N PRO A 69 6.30 19.02 17.07
CA PRO A 69 6.58 19.09 15.64
C PRO A 69 5.96 17.91 14.88
N ALA A 70 5.92 18.04 13.56
CA ALA A 70 5.46 17.02 12.64
C ALA A 70 6.56 16.66 11.62
N TRP A 71 6.29 15.65 10.80
CA TRP A 71 7.14 15.26 9.68
C TRP A 71 6.31 15.20 8.41
N LEU A 72 6.89 15.62 7.30
CA LEU A 72 6.31 15.51 5.97
C LEU A 72 7.06 14.45 5.19
N VAL A 73 6.34 13.59 4.47
CA VAL A 73 6.90 12.64 3.50
C VAL A 73 6.19 12.84 2.17
N VAL A 74 6.95 13.08 1.11
CA VAL A 74 6.48 13.11 -0.28
C VAL A 74 6.75 11.74 -0.88
N ALA A 75 5.72 11.10 -1.42
CA ALA A 75 5.79 9.73 -1.93
C ALA A 75 5.31 9.64 -3.39
N PRO A 76 5.54 8.50 -4.07
CA PRO A 76 4.96 8.22 -5.39
C PRO A 76 3.44 8.41 -5.46
N PRO A 77 2.87 8.62 -6.66
CA PRO A 77 1.43 8.76 -6.85
C PRO A 77 0.62 7.58 -6.30
N ASN A 78 -0.64 7.85 -5.90
CA ASN A 78 -1.62 6.81 -5.63
C ASN A 78 -2.44 6.48 -6.88
N TYR A 79 -2.16 5.34 -7.51
CA TYR A 79 -2.95 4.88 -8.66
C TYR A 79 -4.24 4.14 -8.25
N GLY A 80 -4.42 3.84 -6.96
CA GLY A 80 -5.65 3.28 -6.39
C GLY A 80 -6.14 4.12 -5.19
N PRO A 81 -6.51 5.41 -5.38
CA PRO A 81 -6.74 6.37 -4.30
C PRO A 81 -7.81 5.96 -3.28
N GLN A 82 -8.75 5.10 -3.65
CA GLN A 82 -9.82 4.64 -2.76
C GLN A 82 -9.52 3.30 -2.08
N ARG A 83 -8.39 2.67 -2.41
CA ARG A 83 -8.03 1.35 -1.91
C ARG A 83 -6.97 1.47 -0.81
N LYS A 84 -7.04 0.54 0.14
CA LYS A 84 -6.09 0.38 1.24
C LYS A 84 -5.52 -1.03 1.17
N SER A 85 -4.25 -1.18 1.53
CA SER A 85 -3.69 -2.52 1.78
C SER A 85 -4.32 -3.10 3.05
N VAL A 86 -4.31 -4.42 3.18
CA VAL A 86 -4.86 -5.13 4.36
C VAL A 86 -4.25 -4.58 5.65
N ARG A 87 -2.96 -4.28 5.62
CA ARG A 87 -2.27 -3.49 6.65
C ARG A 87 -1.83 -2.15 6.09
N THR A 88 -2.12 -1.10 6.83
CA THR A 88 -1.74 0.27 6.49
C THR A 88 -0.59 0.74 7.38
N MET A 89 0.05 1.85 7.01
CA MET A 89 1.08 2.46 7.86
C MET A 89 0.51 2.89 9.22
N TRP A 90 -0.77 3.28 9.28
CA TRP A 90 -1.48 3.51 10.54
C TRP A 90 -1.45 2.26 11.42
N ASP A 91 -1.80 1.09 10.88
CA ASP A 91 -1.83 -0.16 11.64
C ASP A 91 -0.43 -0.54 12.14
N LEU A 92 0.61 -0.36 11.32
CA LEU A 92 1.99 -0.64 11.69
C LEU A 92 2.48 0.30 12.80
N MET A 93 2.32 1.61 12.64
CA MET A 93 2.81 2.57 13.62
C MET A 93 2.05 2.48 14.95
N ARG A 94 0.75 2.16 14.89
CA ARG A 94 -0.07 1.85 16.08
C ARG A 94 0.47 0.61 16.80
N ASP A 95 0.76 -0.47 16.08
CA ASP A 95 1.32 -1.69 16.65
C ASP A 95 2.68 -1.41 17.31
N VAL A 96 3.58 -0.68 16.64
CA VAL A 96 4.87 -0.27 17.21
C VAL A 96 4.69 0.48 18.53
N ALA A 97 3.78 1.45 18.57
CA ALA A 97 3.52 2.24 19.77
C ALA A 97 2.96 1.39 20.93
N ILE A 98 2.07 0.44 20.62
CA ILE A 98 1.49 -0.50 21.58
C ILE A 98 2.55 -1.47 22.12
N GLN A 99 3.34 -2.09 21.25
CA GLN A 99 4.41 -3.01 21.66
C GLN A 99 5.47 -2.27 22.49
N ALA A 100 5.75 -1.01 22.16
CA ALA A 100 6.65 -0.13 22.93
C ALA A 100 6.02 0.41 24.23
N LYS A 101 4.74 0.13 24.51
CA LYS A 101 3.99 0.61 25.69
C LYS A 101 3.89 2.14 25.78
N THR A 102 4.01 2.82 24.65
CA THR A 102 3.82 4.28 24.53
C THR A 102 2.39 4.65 24.14
N LEU A 103 1.64 3.66 23.63
CA LEU A 103 0.21 3.72 23.42
C LEU A 103 -0.45 2.53 24.12
N THR A 104 -1.52 2.78 24.87
CA THR A 104 -2.26 1.71 25.53
C THR A 104 -3.03 0.90 24.50
N ALA A 105 -2.87 -0.43 24.52
CA ALA A 105 -3.71 -1.32 23.73
C ALA A 105 -5.19 -1.18 24.15
N PRO A 106 -6.15 -1.27 23.23
CA PRO A 106 -7.56 -1.29 23.61
C PRO A 106 -7.84 -2.54 24.44
N VAL A 107 -8.61 -2.36 25.53
CA VAL A 107 -9.03 -3.46 26.41
C VAL A 107 -9.94 -4.44 25.66
N LYS A 108 -10.79 -3.90 24.77
CA LYS A 108 -11.74 -4.64 23.96
C LYS A 108 -11.78 -3.99 22.56
N PRO A 109 -11.56 -4.74 21.46
CA PRO A 109 -11.54 -4.17 20.12
C PRO A 109 -12.94 -3.75 19.67
N SER A 110 -13.01 -2.66 18.91
CA SER A 110 -14.20 -2.26 18.16
C SER A 110 -14.34 -3.11 16.91
N PHE A 111 -15.53 -3.66 16.65
CA PHE A 111 -15.78 -4.34 15.38
C PHE A 111 -15.55 -3.39 14.21
N THR A 112 -16.11 -2.18 14.29
CA THR A 112 -16.07 -1.20 13.20
C THR A 112 -14.66 -0.67 12.93
N TYR A 113 -13.87 -0.40 13.96
CA TYR A 113 -12.57 0.25 13.81
C TYR A 113 -11.36 -0.70 13.81
N ASP A 114 -11.45 -1.85 14.49
CA ASP A 114 -10.30 -2.73 14.69
C ASP A 114 -10.40 -4.06 13.93
N ILE A 115 -11.62 -4.62 13.76
CA ILE A 115 -11.81 -5.95 13.16
C ILE A 115 -12.23 -5.87 11.69
N TYR A 116 -13.36 -5.23 11.42
CA TYR A 116 -13.96 -5.17 10.09
C TYR A 116 -13.01 -4.65 9.00
N PRO A 117 -12.17 -3.61 9.25
CA PRO A 117 -11.24 -3.12 8.24
C PRO A 117 -10.29 -4.19 7.69
N ILE A 118 -9.93 -5.22 8.47
CA ILE A 118 -9.06 -6.32 7.99
C ILE A 118 -9.74 -7.06 6.83
N PHE A 119 -11.04 -7.34 6.97
CA PHE A 119 -11.85 -8.09 5.99
C PHE A 119 -12.31 -7.21 4.82
N GLU A 120 -12.77 -5.98 5.12
CA GLU A 120 -13.19 -5.00 4.12
C GLU A 120 -12.07 -4.69 3.14
N ARG A 121 -10.85 -4.45 3.63
CA ARG A 121 -9.71 -4.11 2.78
C ARG A 121 -9.32 -5.26 1.84
N MET A 122 -9.40 -6.53 2.28
CA MET A 122 -9.21 -7.68 1.38
C MET A 122 -10.23 -7.70 0.24
N THR A 123 -11.51 -7.44 0.55
CA THR A 123 -12.56 -7.31 -0.46
C THR A 123 -12.33 -6.10 -1.38
N GLY A 124 -11.86 -4.99 -0.82
CA GLY A 124 -11.54 -3.77 -1.56
C GLY A 124 -10.44 -3.97 -2.60
N LEU A 125 -9.47 -4.86 -2.36
CA LEU A 125 -8.40 -5.16 -3.31
C LEU A 125 -8.90 -5.83 -4.62
N GLN A 126 -10.16 -6.25 -4.69
CA GLN A 126 -10.77 -6.78 -5.92
C GLN A 126 -10.65 -5.85 -7.14
N TRP A 127 -10.56 -4.55 -6.91
CA TRP A 127 -10.55 -3.56 -7.97
C TRP A 127 -9.18 -3.37 -8.62
N VAL A 128 -8.13 -3.88 -7.97
CA VAL A 128 -6.72 -3.62 -8.32
C VAL A 128 -5.88 -4.89 -8.42
N ASN A 129 -6.44 -6.06 -8.15
CA ASN A 129 -5.78 -7.36 -8.32
C ASN A 129 -6.79 -8.46 -8.67
N ALA A 130 -6.52 -9.23 -9.71
CA ALA A 130 -7.45 -10.24 -10.21
C ALA A 130 -7.62 -11.45 -9.28
N GLY A 131 -6.59 -11.80 -8.49
CA GLY A 131 -6.69 -12.88 -7.50
C GLY A 131 -7.62 -12.50 -6.35
N PHE A 132 -7.45 -11.30 -5.80
CA PHE A 132 -8.40 -10.76 -4.81
C PHE A 132 -9.82 -10.62 -5.39
N ALA A 133 -9.96 -10.25 -6.66
CA ALA A 133 -11.27 -10.20 -7.32
C ALA A 133 -11.96 -11.56 -7.37
N ALA A 134 -11.21 -12.63 -7.65
CA ALA A 134 -11.75 -13.99 -7.70
C ALA A 134 -12.12 -14.53 -6.31
N GLY A 135 -11.28 -14.26 -5.30
CA GLY A 135 -11.46 -14.81 -3.95
C GLY A 135 -12.42 -14.02 -3.05
N PHE A 136 -12.36 -12.69 -3.12
CA PHE A 136 -13.04 -11.76 -2.21
C PHE A 136 -13.94 -10.75 -2.92
N GLY A 137 -13.94 -10.70 -4.26
CA GLY A 137 -14.70 -9.70 -5.00
C GLY A 137 -16.22 -9.89 -4.95
N TRP A 138 -16.93 -9.01 -5.62
CA TRP A 138 -18.40 -9.01 -5.74
C TRP A 138 -18.97 -10.42 -5.98
N ASN A 139 -19.89 -10.84 -5.11
CA ASN A 139 -20.57 -12.15 -5.14
C ASN A 139 -19.64 -13.38 -5.04
N SER A 140 -18.39 -13.20 -4.61
CA SER A 140 -17.50 -14.32 -4.25
C SER A 140 -17.88 -14.91 -2.88
N GLY A 141 -17.26 -16.05 -2.54
CA GLY A 141 -17.46 -16.70 -1.24
C GLY A 141 -16.99 -15.85 -0.05
N TYR A 142 -16.12 -14.88 -0.26
CA TYR A 142 -15.58 -13.99 0.78
C TYR A 142 -15.78 -12.50 0.47
N ASP A 143 -16.91 -12.16 -0.15
CA ASP A 143 -17.34 -10.76 -0.30
C ASP A 143 -17.75 -10.17 1.07
N PHE A 144 -16.76 -9.74 1.85
CA PHE A 144 -17.00 -9.24 3.20
C PHE A 144 -17.70 -7.89 3.25
N THR A 145 -17.94 -7.25 2.10
CA THR A 145 -18.72 -6.01 2.00
C THR A 145 -20.21 -6.27 1.85
N ASN A 146 -20.62 -7.52 1.63
CA ASN A 146 -22.03 -7.90 1.64
C ASN A 146 -22.64 -7.70 3.06
N PRO A 147 -23.83 -7.07 3.19
CA PRO A 147 -24.50 -6.88 4.48
C PRO A 147 -24.65 -8.14 5.32
N GLU A 148 -24.85 -9.31 4.71
CA GLU A 148 -24.96 -10.59 5.43
C GLU A 148 -23.63 -10.97 6.09
N TRP A 149 -22.51 -10.77 5.38
CA TRP A 149 -21.18 -10.98 5.94
C TRP A 149 -20.90 -10.00 7.06
N ILE A 150 -21.21 -8.72 6.89
CA ILE A 150 -21.00 -7.70 7.93
C ILE A 150 -21.76 -8.06 9.21
N ALA A 151 -23.06 -8.40 9.08
CA ALA A 151 -23.87 -8.82 10.22
C ALA A 151 -23.29 -10.06 10.91
N ARG A 152 -22.83 -11.04 10.13
CA ARG A 152 -22.21 -12.26 10.65
C ARG A 152 -20.87 -11.98 11.33
N LEU A 153 -20.02 -11.11 10.79
CA LEU A 153 -18.74 -10.77 11.40
C LEU A 153 -18.92 -9.95 12.70
N ASN A 154 -19.98 -9.14 12.79
CA ASN A 154 -20.35 -8.34 13.97
C ASN A 154 -21.05 -9.16 15.07
N ASP A 155 -21.55 -10.37 14.79
CA ASP A 155 -22.22 -11.22 15.78
C ASP A 155 -21.21 -11.84 16.76
N ALA A 156 -21.23 -11.35 18.01
CA ALA A 156 -20.39 -11.80 19.12
C ALA A 156 -20.89 -13.07 19.83
N SER A 157 -22.08 -13.57 19.49
CA SER A 157 -22.67 -14.73 20.15
C SER A 157 -21.81 -16.00 20.03
N GLU A 158 -21.99 -16.93 20.98
CA GLU A 158 -21.35 -18.25 20.95
C GLU A 158 -21.74 -19.04 19.70
N ALA A 159 -22.96 -18.87 19.18
CA ALA A 159 -23.45 -19.55 17.99
C ALA A 159 -22.59 -19.28 16.75
N ASN A 160 -21.96 -18.10 16.68
CA ASN A 160 -21.11 -17.70 15.57
C ASN A 160 -19.61 -17.87 15.85
N GLN A 161 -19.21 -18.29 17.05
CA GLN A 161 -17.81 -18.40 17.46
C GLN A 161 -16.95 -19.25 16.51
N GLU A 162 -17.47 -20.39 16.06
CA GLU A 162 -16.70 -21.27 15.17
C GLU A 162 -16.52 -20.70 13.75
N THR A 163 -17.47 -19.90 13.26
CA THR A 163 -17.25 -19.11 12.04
C THR A 163 -16.07 -18.18 12.23
N ARG A 164 -16.07 -17.41 13.32
CA ARG A 164 -14.99 -16.46 13.61
C ARG A 164 -13.66 -17.18 13.71
N ARG A 165 -13.62 -18.33 14.39
CA ARG A 165 -12.42 -19.18 14.52
C ARG A 165 -11.89 -19.64 13.17
N VAL A 166 -12.75 -20.16 12.29
CA VAL A 166 -12.34 -20.61 10.96
C VAL A 166 -11.79 -19.46 10.13
N LEU A 167 -12.45 -18.29 10.14
CA LEU A 167 -11.95 -17.12 9.43
C LEU A 167 -10.59 -16.65 9.99
N LYS A 168 -10.44 -16.60 11.31
CA LYS A 168 -9.15 -16.27 11.96
C LYS A 168 -8.05 -17.24 11.56
N ASN A 169 -8.34 -18.54 11.49
CA ASN A 169 -7.38 -19.58 11.11
C ASN A 169 -6.89 -19.48 9.66
N ASN A 170 -7.55 -18.70 8.80
CA ASN A 170 -7.03 -18.44 7.45
C ASN A 170 -5.88 -17.43 7.46
N PHE A 171 -5.72 -16.62 8.50
CA PHE A 171 -4.61 -15.67 8.59
C PHE A 171 -3.30 -16.36 8.98
N ARG A 172 -2.21 -15.89 8.39
CA ARG A 172 -0.88 -16.46 8.55
C ARG A 172 -0.38 -16.44 9.99
N HIS A 173 0.04 -17.60 10.47
CA HIS A 173 0.83 -17.79 11.67
C HIS A 173 2.21 -18.34 11.29
N TYR A 174 3.27 -17.54 11.50
CA TYR A 174 4.63 -17.87 11.04
C TYR A 174 5.14 -19.24 11.51
N ASP A 175 4.81 -19.65 12.73
CA ASP A 175 5.27 -20.91 13.31
C ASP A 175 4.55 -22.15 12.74
N VAL A 176 3.39 -21.96 12.11
CA VAL A 176 2.56 -23.04 11.54
C VAL A 176 2.71 -23.11 10.03
N ASP A 177 2.58 -21.97 9.36
CA ASP A 177 2.44 -21.91 7.91
C ASP A 177 3.76 -21.83 7.16
N SER A 178 4.83 -21.41 7.86
CA SER A 178 6.16 -21.23 7.27
C SER A 178 6.08 -20.39 5.98
N TRP A 179 6.70 -20.84 4.88
CA TRP A 179 6.71 -20.14 3.59
C TRP A 179 5.51 -20.43 2.67
N SER A 180 4.41 -21.03 3.18
CA SER A 180 3.23 -21.35 2.36
C SER A 180 2.56 -20.08 1.78
N PRO A 181 2.23 -20.01 0.48
CA PRO A 181 1.55 -18.84 -0.08
C PRO A 181 0.04 -18.79 0.22
N VAL A 182 -0.54 -19.86 0.78
CA VAL A 182 -1.99 -20.04 0.93
C VAL A 182 -2.64 -19.10 1.97
N PRO A 183 -2.09 -18.95 3.20
CA PRO A 183 -2.73 -18.15 4.24
C PRO A 183 -2.85 -16.67 3.89
N TRP A 184 -3.87 -16.03 4.44
CA TRP A 184 -4.15 -14.61 4.29
C TRP A 184 -3.19 -13.71 5.08
N PRO A 185 -2.94 -12.49 4.60
CA PRO A 185 -3.36 -11.99 3.28
C PRO A 185 -2.46 -12.55 2.16
N TRP A 186 -2.98 -12.55 0.92
CA TRP A 186 -2.23 -12.99 -0.28
C TRP A 186 -1.19 -11.97 -0.76
N LEU A 187 -0.40 -11.45 0.18
CA LEU A 187 0.65 -10.46 -0.07
C LEU A 187 2.04 -11.05 0.20
N TYR A 188 3.01 -10.64 -0.60
CA TYR A 188 4.43 -10.92 -0.36
C TYR A 188 4.90 -10.34 0.98
N GLY A 189 5.94 -10.95 1.56
CA GLY A 189 6.58 -10.50 2.79
C GLY A 189 7.98 -9.93 2.51
N ASP A 190 8.63 -9.42 3.56
CA ASP A 190 9.93 -8.74 3.45
C ASP A 190 11.04 -9.61 2.86
N ALA A 191 10.94 -10.94 3.04
CA ALA A 191 11.93 -11.89 2.53
C ALA A 191 11.51 -12.52 1.19
N MET A 192 10.55 -11.91 0.49
CA MET A 192 10.11 -12.37 -0.82
C MET A 192 11.29 -12.63 -1.75
N ASN A 193 11.32 -13.84 -2.29
CA ASN A 193 12.26 -14.27 -3.32
C ASN A 193 11.57 -15.20 -4.33
N ASP A 194 12.17 -15.35 -5.51
CA ASP A 194 11.84 -16.30 -6.56
C ASP A 194 13.14 -17.03 -7.00
N PRO A 195 13.27 -18.35 -6.77
CA PRO A 195 12.29 -19.22 -6.13
C PRO A 195 12.00 -18.80 -4.67
N PRO A 196 10.80 -19.11 -4.14
CA PRO A 196 10.41 -18.75 -2.77
C PRO A 196 11.47 -19.09 -1.73
N ALA A 197 11.85 -18.10 -0.92
CA ALA A 197 12.75 -18.33 0.19
C ALA A 197 12.07 -19.23 1.23
N HIS A 198 12.78 -20.22 1.76
CA HIS A 198 12.27 -21.13 2.79
C HIS A 198 12.27 -20.44 4.16
N THR A 199 11.48 -19.40 4.30
CA THR A 199 11.37 -18.56 5.49
C THR A 199 9.91 -18.16 5.72
N PRO A 200 9.45 -18.08 6.98
CA PRO A 200 8.11 -17.58 7.27
C PRO A 200 7.84 -16.18 6.70
N ARG A 201 8.89 -15.36 6.52
CA ARG A 201 8.81 -13.98 6.01
C ARG A 201 8.69 -13.85 4.50
N GLN A 202 8.58 -14.96 3.76
CA GLN A 202 8.33 -14.96 2.31
C GLN A 202 7.00 -14.27 1.97
N HIS A 203 6.02 -14.38 2.85
CA HIS A 203 4.69 -13.80 2.74
C HIS A 203 4.35 -13.01 4.00
N SER A 204 3.50 -11.99 3.87
CA SER A 204 3.16 -11.11 4.99
C SER A 204 2.17 -11.75 5.98
N THR A 205 2.10 -11.17 7.18
CA THR A 205 1.09 -11.48 8.19
C THR A 205 0.53 -10.17 8.79
N LEU A 206 -0.61 -10.28 9.47
CA LEU A 206 -1.18 -9.23 10.29
C LEU A 206 -0.22 -8.80 11.42
N SER A 207 -0.39 -7.59 11.94
CA SER A 207 0.38 -7.16 13.12
C SER A 207 0.07 -8.03 14.35
N GLN A 208 0.98 -8.04 15.34
CA GLN A 208 0.71 -8.72 16.60
C GLN A 208 -0.54 -8.15 17.28
N THR A 209 -0.71 -6.82 17.27
CA THR A 209 -1.93 -6.16 17.77
C THR A 209 -3.19 -6.70 17.07
N GLN A 210 -3.21 -6.75 15.74
CA GLN A 210 -4.39 -7.24 14.99
C GLN A 210 -4.68 -8.73 15.26
N LEU A 211 -3.65 -9.58 15.35
CA LEU A 211 -3.83 -11.00 15.67
C LEU A 211 -4.42 -11.18 17.08
N THR A 212 -3.93 -10.42 18.07
CA THR A 212 -4.48 -10.44 19.44
C THR A 212 -5.92 -9.90 19.49
N MET A 213 -6.27 -8.91 18.68
CA MET A 213 -7.65 -8.45 18.55
C MET A 213 -8.55 -9.50 17.88
N LEU A 214 -8.03 -10.24 16.89
CA LEU A 214 -8.76 -11.36 16.28
C LEU A 214 -8.97 -12.51 17.26
N ASP A 215 -8.04 -12.79 18.17
CA ASP A 215 -8.24 -13.78 19.24
C ASP A 215 -9.40 -13.37 20.18
N GLN A 216 -9.48 -12.10 20.55
CA GLN A 216 -10.61 -11.53 21.32
C GLN A 216 -11.92 -11.60 20.53
N TRP A 217 -11.89 -11.25 19.24
CA TRP A 217 -13.03 -11.36 18.34
C TRP A 217 -13.56 -12.79 18.27
N VAL A 218 -12.69 -13.80 18.12
CA VAL A 218 -13.08 -15.22 18.19
C VAL A 218 -13.72 -15.55 19.53
N ALA A 219 -13.17 -15.07 20.65
CA ALA A 219 -13.73 -15.26 21.98
C ALA A 219 -15.12 -14.59 22.18
N GLY A 220 -15.54 -13.69 21.28
CA GLY A 220 -16.75 -12.87 21.45
C GLY A 220 -16.51 -11.65 22.34
N ASP A 221 -15.26 -11.38 22.70
CA ASP A 221 -14.86 -10.25 23.53
C ASP A 221 -14.49 -9.04 22.66
N PHE A 222 -15.48 -8.51 21.95
CA PHE A 222 -15.34 -7.29 21.14
C PHE A 222 -16.61 -6.44 21.20
N GLU A 223 -16.52 -5.15 20.89
CA GLU A 223 -17.70 -4.28 20.77
C GLU A 223 -18.34 -4.50 19.40
N ALA A 224 -19.54 -5.10 19.40
CA ALA A 224 -20.36 -5.35 18.21
C ALA A 224 -21.06 -4.07 17.72
N ASP A 225 -20.26 -3.04 17.44
CA ASP A 225 -20.66 -1.64 17.30
C ASP A 225 -20.97 -1.20 15.86
N TRP A 226 -21.13 -2.15 14.92
CA TRP A 226 -21.46 -1.81 13.53
C TRP A 226 -22.71 -0.94 13.44
N GLY A 227 -22.59 0.20 12.76
CA GLY A 227 -23.68 1.18 12.61
C GLY A 227 -24.03 1.95 13.88
N GLN A 228 -23.29 1.76 14.98
CA GLN A 228 -23.50 2.44 16.27
C GLN A 228 -22.42 3.49 16.55
N VAL A 229 -21.31 3.46 15.81
CA VAL A 229 -20.25 4.48 15.92
C VAL A 229 -20.65 5.76 15.18
N PRO A 230 -20.22 6.95 15.67
CA PRO A 230 -20.47 8.21 14.97
C PRO A 230 -19.84 8.22 13.58
N VAL A 231 -20.62 8.68 12.59
CA VAL A 231 -20.12 9.00 11.24
C VAL A 231 -20.07 10.51 11.12
N TYR A 232 -18.88 11.05 10.86
CA TYR A 232 -18.66 12.47 10.61
C TYR A 232 -18.62 12.72 9.11
N HIS A 233 -19.43 13.65 8.63
CA HIS A 233 -19.50 14.06 7.23
C HIS A 233 -18.64 15.27 6.92
N SER A 234 -18.18 15.98 7.95
CA SER A 234 -17.21 17.07 7.84
C SER A 234 -16.21 17.03 9.00
N PHE A 235 -15.03 17.64 8.78
CA PHE A 235 -13.99 17.68 9.82
C PHE A 235 -14.44 18.42 11.08
N ASP A 236 -15.25 19.47 10.92
CA ASP A 236 -15.72 20.30 12.03
C ASP A 236 -16.74 19.59 12.95
N GLU A 237 -17.34 18.49 12.48
CA GLU A 237 -18.20 17.63 13.32
C GLU A 237 -17.41 16.73 14.26
N VAL A 238 -16.11 16.50 13.97
CA VAL A 238 -15.25 15.66 14.80
C VAL A 238 -15.00 16.38 16.13
N PRO A 239 -15.21 15.73 17.29
CA PRO A 239 -14.93 16.32 18.59
C PRO A 239 -13.49 16.86 18.64
N LEU A 240 -13.32 18.08 19.16
CA LEU A 240 -12.03 18.79 19.14
C LEU A 240 -10.85 17.95 19.64
N LYS A 241 -11.04 17.13 20.68
CA LYS A 241 -10.00 16.24 21.23
C LYS A 241 -9.55 15.13 20.26
N GLN A 242 -10.39 14.75 19.30
CA GLN A 242 -10.15 13.69 18.33
C GLN A 242 -9.66 14.24 16.97
N GLN A 243 -9.76 15.55 16.73
CA GLN A 243 -9.40 16.16 15.46
C GLN A 243 -7.93 15.96 15.07
N GLY A 244 -6.99 15.98 16.02
CA GLY A 244 -5.57 15.70 15.70
C GLY A 244 -5.33 14.24 15.31
N ASP A 245 -5.98 13.32 16.00
CA ASP A 245 -5.83 11.88 15.77
C ASP A 245 -6.47 11.45 14.45
N ILE A 246 -7.63 12.03 14.10
CA ILE A 246 -8.29 11.71 12.82
C ILE A 246 -7.46 12.18 11.63
N LEU A 247 -6.77 13.32 11.73
CA LEU A 247 -5.85 13.80 10.69
C LEU A 247 -4.60 12.91 10.59
N THR A 248 -4.05 12.48 11.74
CA THR A 248 -2.91 11.54 11.78
C THR A 248 -3.30 10.22 11.11
N LYS A 249 -4.48 9.67 11.44
CA LYS A 249 -5.00 8.47 10.80
C LYS A 249 -5.25 8.70 9.31
N ALA A 250 -5.90 9.79 8.92
CA ALA A 250 -6.19 10.09 7.51
C ALA A 250 -4.92 10.13 6.64
N ALA A 251 -3.82 10.67 7.17
CA ALA A 251 -2.54 10.70 6.47
C ALA A 251 -1.89 9.32 6.31
N LEU A 252 -2.07 8.40 7.28
CA LEU A 252 -1.36 7.12 7.33
C LEU A 252 -2.19 5.90 6.88
N ASP A 253 -3.51 5.99 6.92
CA ASP A 253 -4.44 4.87 6.68
C ASP A 253 -4.57 4.50 5.20
N PHE A 254 -4.02 5.32 4.30
CA PHE A 254 -3.86 4.97 2.89
C PHE A 254 -2.43 4.56 2.54
N CYS A 255 -1.45 4.85 3.39
CA CYS A 255 -0.06 4.46 3.18
C CYS A 255 0.13 2.95 3.40
N LEU A 256 1.04 2.36 2.64
CA LEU A 256 1.25 0.92 2.64
C LEU A 256 2.14 0.51 3.80
N ALA A 257 1.77 -0.56 4.50
CA ALA A 257 2.68 -1.31 5.33
C ALA A 257 2.84 -2.71 4.72
N ASP A 258 4.09 -3.17 4.70
CA ASP A 258 4.51 -4.52 4.31
C ASP A 258 4.12 -4.97 2.88
N ALA A 259 4.91 -5.79 2.19
CA ALA A 259 6.32 -6.06 2.46
C ALA A 259 7.13 -4.76 2.49
N PHE A 260 8.26 -4.76 3.18
CA PHE A 260 9.26 -3.71 3.01
C PHE A 260 10.37 -4.20 2.09
N HIS A 261 10.08 -4.12 0.78
CA HIS A 261 10.96 -4.56 -0.31
C HIS A 261 11.08 -3.59 -1.51
N PRO A 262 11.42 -2.29 -1.30
CA PRO A 262 11.49 -1.57 -0.03
C PRO A 262 10.13 -1.08 0.48
N GLY A 263 9.12 -0.89 -0.37
CA GLY A 263 7.82 -0.32 0.01
C GLY A 263 7.34 0.65 -1.07
N CYS A 264 6.51 1.63 -0.72
CA CYS A 264 6.17 2.73 -1.63
C CYS A 264 6.45 4.09 -1.00
N GLU A 265 5.82 4.41 0.13
CA GLU A 265 5.98 5.71 0.78
C GLU A 265 7.13 5.72 1.80
N MET A 266 7.22 4.65 2.59
CA MET A 266 8.23 4.44 3.63
C MET A 266 8.58 2.95 3.71
N THR A 267 9.61 2.61 4.48
CA THR A 267 10.11 1.24 4.61
C THR A 267 10.44 0.86 6.06
N TRP A 268 11.09 -0.29 6.24
CA TRP A 268 11.32 -1.01 7.49
C TRP A 268 11.84 -0.21 8.70
N PRO A 269 12.60 0.90 8.58
CA PRO A 269 13.00 1.69 9.75
C PRO A 269 11.80 2.13 10.60
N VAL A 270 10.66 2.43 9.98
CA VAL A 270 9.42 2.84 10.69
C VAL A 270 8.89 1.78 11.68
N ARG A 271 9.44 0.57 11.71
CA ARG A 271 9.14 -0.45 12.72
C ARG A 271 9.90 -0.25 14.05
N TYR A 272 10.88 0.65 14.09
CA TYR A 272 11.73 0.85 15.27
C TYR A 272 11.14 1.93 16.16
N SER A 273 10.79 1.56 17.39
CA SER A 273 10.23 2.50 18.39
C SER A 273 11.17 3.67 18.71
N THR A 274 12.47 3.49 18.55
CA THR A 274 13.50 4.52 18.75
C THR A 274 13.42 5.66 17.74
N MET A 275 12.74 5.48 16.60
CA MET A 275 12.49 6.55 15.64
C MET A 275 11.37 7.49 16.08
N TYR A 276 10.70 7.24 17.21
CA TYR A 276 9.52 8.00 17.64
C TYR A 276 9.76 8.70 18.97
N MET A 277 9.34 9.97 19.06
CA MET A 277 9.31 10.73 20.32
C MET A 277 7.97 10.57 21.06
N GLU A 278 6.90 10.32 20.32
CA GLU A 278 5.55 10.01 20.78
C GLU A 278 4.89 9.07 19.75
N PRO A 279 3.79 8.37 20.08
CA PRO A 279 3.04 7.60 19.08
C PRO A 279 2.76 8.44 17.83
N PHE A 280 3.13 7.91 16.67
CA PHE A 280 2.99 8.58 15.37
C PHE A 280 3.78 9.89 15.18
N ARG A 281 4.79 10.16 16.01
CA ARG A 281 5.65 11.36 15.89
C ARG A 281 7.10 10.93 15.76
N PHE A 282 7.66 11.08 14.56
CA PHE A 282 9.09 10.82 14.35
C PHE A 282 9.92 11.73 15.25
N ALA A 283 10.95 11.17 15.87
CA ALA A 283 11.92 11.91 16.65
C ALA A 283 12.77 12.77 15.70
N HIS A 284 12.97 14.04 16.03
CA HIS A 284 13.84 14.92 15.27
C HIS A 284 15.26 14.81 15.81
N ALA A 285 16.26 14.75 14.92
CA ALA A 285 17.65 14.81 15.34
C ALA A 285 17.94 16.12 16.10
N PRO A 286 18.71 16.09 17.20
CA PRO A 286 19.11 17.29 17.92
C PRO A 286 19.85 18.28 16.99
N LYS A 287 19.69 19.58 17.25
CA LYS A 287 20.40 20.61 16.47
C LYS A 287 21.91 20.39 16.53
N GLY A 288 22.56 20.31 15.37
CA GLY A 288 24.01 20.11 15.27
C GLY A 288 24.45 18.66 15.47
N TRP A 289 23.51 17.72 15.63
CA TRP A 289 23.84 16.30 15.61
C TRP A 289 24.32 15.89 14.21
N VAL A 290 25.36 15.07 14.19
CA VAL A 290 25.95 14.49 12.99
C VAL A 290 25.72 12.99 13.05
N GLU A 291 25.07 12.45 12.03
CA GLU A 291 24.79 11.03 11.96
C GLU A 291 26.08 10.20 11.92
N PRO A 292 26.18 9.11 12.71
CA PRO A 292 27.29 8.17 12.58
C PRO A 292 27.41 7.64 11.15
N GLY A 293 28.64 7.57 10.63
CA GLY A 293 28.86 7.02 9.29
C GLY A 293 28.42 5.55 9.20
N LEU A 294 27.66 5.22 8.16
CA LEU A 294 27.16 3.87 7.89
C LEU A 294 28.24 2.89 7.39
N GLY A 295 29.43 3.40 7.04
CA GLY A 295 30.48 2.64 6.39
C GLY A 295 30.19 2.38 4.90
N ALA A 296 31.07 1.61 4.26
CA ALA A 296 30.94 1.26 2.83
C ALA A 296 29.88 0.16 2.58
N ILE A 297 29.50 -0.57 3.62
CA ILE A 297 28.50 -1.64 3.57
C ILE A 297 27.55 -1.42 4.74
N LEU A 298 26.26 -1.31 4.45
CA LEU A 298 25.22 -1.29 5.48
C LEU A 298 25.12 -2.68 6.11
N SER A 299 25.38 -2.76 7.41
CA SER A 299 25.25 -4.00 8.21
C SER A 299 24.30 -3.79 9.39
N SER A 300 23.80 -4.90 9.95
CA SER A 300 22.98 -4.87 11.17
C SER A 300 23.70 -4.13 12.31
N ASP A 301 25.00 -4.34 12.47
CA ASP A 301 25.79 -3.67 13.51
C ASP A 301 25.82 -2.16 13.31
N THR A 302 26.04 -1.69 12.08
CA THR A 302 26.11 -0.24 11.77
C THR A 302 24.76 0.46 11.88
N VAL A 303 23.68 -0.20 11.43
CA VAL A 303 22.35 0.43 11.39
C VAL A 303 21.68 0.47 12.76
N THR A 304 22.08 -0.41 13.69
CA THR A 304 21.52 -0.49 15.05
C THR A 304 22.37 0.18 16.13
N ILE A 305 23.40 0.95 15.75
CA ILE A 305 24.21 1.71 16.71
C ILE A 305 23.31 2.64 17.56
N PRO A 306 23.51 2.71 18.89
CA PRO A 306 22.78 3.64 19.75
C PRO A 306 22.93 5.08 19.29
N ASN A 307 21.82 5.83 19.25
CA ASN A 307 21.76 7.18 18.67
C ASN A 307 22.27 7.23 17.22
N GLY A 308 22.02 6.17 16.46
CA GLY A 308 22.35 6.05 15.04
C GLY A 308 21.15 6.33 14.12
N PRO A 309 21.15 5.73 12.92
CA PRO A 309 20.18 5.98 11.84
C PRO A 309 18.71 5.72 12.17
N LEU A 310 18.46 4.83 13.14
CA LEU A 310 17.13 4.41 13.58
C LEU A 310 16.63 5.18 14.82
N TYR A 311 17.16 6.40 15.04
CA TYR A 311 16.78 7.28 16.16
C TYR A 311 16.21 8.61 15.64
N GLY A 312 16.70 9.75 16.14
CA GLY A 312 16.29 11.07 15.67
C GLY A 312 16.64 11.27 14.19
N GLN A 313 15.66 11.69 13.41
CA GLN A 313 15.76 11.80 11.97
C GLN A 313 16.23 13.19 11.53
N LEU A 314 17.01 13.20 10.45
CA LEU A 314 17.38 14.38 9.68
C LEU A 314 16.47 14.49 8.44
N PRO A 315 16.36 15.66 7.78
CA PRO A 315 15.69 15.75 6.48
C PRO A 315 16.23 14.71 5.50
N GLY A 316 15.34 13.96 4.83
CA GLY A 316 15.69 12.82 3.98
C GLY A 316 15.91 11.49 4.72
N GLY A 317 15.82 11.47 6.05
CA GLY A 317 16.08 10.29 6.88
C GLY A 317 15.06 9.16 6.68
N ILE A 318 13.85 9.51 6.26
CA ILE A 318 12.74 8.55 6.06
C ILE A 318 12.75 7.95 4.65
N THR A 319 13.00 8.75 3.60
CA THR A 319 12.90 8.29 2.20
C THR A 319 14.23 7.80 1.61
N ARG A 320 15.38 8.07 2.23
CA ARG A 320 16.70 7.60 1.74
C ARG A 320 16.83 6.09 1.54
N TRP A 321 15.92 5.31 2.13
CA TRP A 321 15.92 3.85 2.10
C TRP A 321 15.12 3.30 0.90
N MET A 322 14.41 4.15 0.19
CA MET A 322 13.56 3.79 -0.95
C MET A 322 14.41 3.62 -2.21
N ALA A 323 13.79 3.10 -3.27
CA ALA A 323 14.43 2.96 -4.56
C ALA A 323 14.75 4.31 -5.20
N VAL A 324 15.87 4.37 -5.91
CA VAL A 324 16.25 5.53 -6.72
C VAL A 324 16.47 5.11 -8.19
N PRO A 325 15.69 5.69 -9.12
CA PRO A 325 14.53 6.56 -8.88
C PRO A 325 13.26 5.74 -8.55
N TRP A 326 12.31 6.32 -7.82
CA TRP A 326 11.09 5.61 -7.38
C TRP A 326 10.30 4.90 -8.50
N GLN A 327 10.31 5.45 -9.73
CA GLN A 327 9.58 4.90 -10.88
C GLN A 327 10.00 3.46 -11.20
N THR A 328 11.29 3.13 -11.04
CA THR A 328 11.78 1.77 -11.34
C THR A 328 11.19 0.75 -10.38
N ASP A 329 10.94 1.15 -9.13
CA ASP A 329 10.32 0.30 -8.11
C ASP A 329 8.83 0.13 -8.36
N THR A 330 8.13 1.21 -8.70
CA THR A 330 6.70 1.18 -9.08
C THR A 330 6.48 0.23 -10.26
N ALA A 331 7.25 0.35 -11.34
CA ALA A 331 7.15 -0.55 -12.50
C ALA A 331 7.49 -2.01 -12.17
N SER A 332 8.20 -2.25 -11.06
CA SER A 332 8.59 -3.56 -10.55
C SER A 332 7.68 -4.05 -9.41
N CYS A 333 6.68 -3.28 -8.98
CA CYS A 333 5.74 -3.70 -7.94
C CYS A 333 4.59 -4.48 -8.60
N ARG A 334 4.72 -5.81 -8.64
CA ARG A 334 3.79 -6.69 -9.38
C ARG A 334 3.31 -7.87 -8.53
N SER A 335 2.54 -8.74 -9.17
CA SER A 335 1.94 -9.94 -8.61
C SER A 335 2.39 -11.20 -9.35
N GLY A 336 2.16 -12.37 -8.73
CA GLY A 336 2.22 -13.67 -9.40
C GLY A 336 3.61 -14.02 -9.96
N TYR A 337 4.68 -13.60 -9.30
CA TYR A 337 6.06 -13.91 -9.71
C TYR A 337 6.31 -15.42 -9.81
N THR A 338 5.70 -16.20 -8.92
CA THR A 338 5.68 -17.66 -9.02
C THR A 338 4.44 -18.12 -9.78
N SER A 339 4.41 -17.90 -11.09
CA SER A 339 3.21 -18.15 -11.92
C SER A 339 2.76 -19.61 -11.96
N SER A 340 3.63 -20.55 -11.57
CA SER A 340 3.28 -21.96 -11.40
C SER A 340 2.36 -22.22 -10.21
N TYR A 341 2.32 -21.30 -9.24
CA TYR A 341 1.35 -21.34 -8.14
C TYR A 341 0.06 -20.63 -8.55
N ASP A 342 0.14 -19.32 -8.83
CA ASP A 342 -0.98 -18.50 -9.31
C ASP A 342 -0.43 -17.28 -10.08
N PRO A 343 -1.05 -16.87 -11.21
CA PRO A 343 -0.55 -15.77 -12.02
C PRO A 343 -0.86 -14.36 -11.49
N ASN A 344 -1.70 -14.23 -10.46
CA ASN A 344 -2.20 -12.97 -9.91
C ASN A 344 -1.90 -12.79 -8.41
N VAL A 345 -1.59 -13.88 -7.68
CA VAL A 345 -1.20 -13.84 -6.27
C VAL A 345 -0.01 -14.77 -5.97
N PRO A 346 0.78 -14.49 -4.92
CA PRO A 346 0.72 -13.31 -4.06
C PRO A 346 1.10 -12.02 -4.79
N THR A 347 0.86 -10.87 -4.15
CA THR A 347 1.16 -9.54 -4.71
C THR A 347 1.89 -8.64 -3.73
N PHE A 348 2.61 -7.61 -4.21
CA PHE A 348 3.23 -6.60 -3.36
C PHE A 348 2.18 -5.62 -2.83
N TRP A 349 1.93 -4.51 -3.54
CA TRP A 349 1.09 -3.42 -3.04
C TRP A 349 0.02 -2.95 -4.03
N PRO A 350 -0.97 -3.81 -4.37
CA PRO A 350 -1.98 -3.52 -5.40
C PRO A 350 -2.83 -2.28 -5.07
N ALA A 351 -3.00 -1.93 -3.78
CA ALA A 351 -3.73 -0.73 -3.36
C ALA A 351 -3.09 0.58 -3.85
N ARG A 352 -1.76 0.60 -4.08
CA ARG A 352 -1.03 1.79 -4.56
C ARG A 352 -0.63 1.67 -6.01
N VAL A 353 -0.20 0.46 -6.40
CA VAL A 353 0.28 0.11 -7.73
C VAL A 353 -0.56 -1.07 -8.24
N PRO A 354 -1.70 -0.81 -8.90
CA PRO A 354 -2.60 -1.85 -9.38
C PRO A 354 -1.87 -2.90 -10.23
N ASN A 355 -2.32 -4.15 -10.19
CA ASN A 355 -1.77 -5.23 -11.01
C ASN A 355 -2.68 -5.53 -12.20
N GLU A 356 -3.97 -5.76 -11.90
CA GLU A 356 -5.00 -5.99 -12.89
C GLU A 356 -6.24 -5.14 -12.59
N VAL A 357 -6.77 -4.47 -13.61
CA VAL A 357 -7.81 -3.43 -13.48
C VAL A 357 -8.97 -3.65 -14.45
N LEU A 358 -10.14 -3.09 -14.15
CA LEU A 358 -11.24 -2.99 -15.11
C LEU A 358 -11.01 -1.76 -15.99
N THR A 359 -10.87 -1.96 -17.30
CA THR A 359 -10.65 -0.84 -18.22
C THR A 359 -11.96 -0.11 -18.54
N ARG A 360 -11.84 1.13 -19.01
CA ARG A 360 -12.99 1.93 -19.49
C ARG A 360 -13.77 1.23 -20.60
N GLU A 361 -13.10 0.49 -21.48
CA GLU A 361 -13.74 -0.26 -22.56
C GLU A 361 -14.63 -1.37 -22.00
N SER A 362 -14.11 -2.16 -21.05
CA SER A 362 -14.89 -3.20 -20.37
C SER A 362 -16.06 -2.60 -19.60
N TYR A 363 -15.83 -1.49 -18.87
CA TYR A 363 -16.88 -0.78 -18.16
C TYR A 363 -18.01 -0.31 -19.11
N THR A 364 -17.67 0.18 -20.30
CA THR A 364 -18.66 0.59 -21.31
C THR A 364 -19.58 -0.58 -21.70
N VAL A 365 -19.03 -1.79 -21.85
CA VAL A 365 -19.83 -3.00 -22.11
C VAL A 365 -20.70 -3.38 -20.91
N VAL A 366 -20.17 -3.28 -19.68
CA VAL A 366 -20.94 -3.55 -18.44
C VAL A 366 -22.17 -2.64 -18.34
N MET A 367 -22.03 -1.37 -18.73
CA MET A 367 -23.10 -0.36 -18.66
C MET A 367 -24.12 -0.45 -19.80
N ASP A 368 -23.83 -1.15 -20.90
CA ASP A 368 -24.71 -1.21 -22.07
C ASP A 368 -25.86 -2.22 -21.87
N ALA A 369 -27.05 -1.68 -21.56
CA ALA A 369 -28.26 -2.47 -21.33
C ALA A 369 -28.79 -3.20 -22.60
N SER A 370 -28.27 -2.89 -23.79
CA SER A 370 -28.61 -3.62 -25.01
C SER A 370 -27.83 -4.93 -25.17
N LYS A 371 -26.72 -5.09 -24.42
CA LYS A 371 -25.91 -6.30 -24.43
C LYS A 371 -26.53 -7.41 -23.61
N ALA A 372 -26.23 -8.64 -24.01
CA ALA A 372 -26.68 -9.82 -23.28
C ALA A 372 -26.04 -9.88 -21.89
N PRO A 373 -26.75 -10.34 -20.84
CA PRO A 373 -26.24 -10.41 -19.47
C PRO A 373 -24.86 -11.09 -19.34
N GLU A 374 -24.65 -12.18 -20.07
CA GLU A 374 -23.42 -12.95 -20.11
C GLU A 374 -22.23 -12.17 -20.72
N GLU A 375 -22.48 -11.34 -21.73
CA GLU A 375 -21.46 -10.47 -22.32
C GLU A 375 -21.03 -9.39 -21.31
N ARG A 376 -22.00 -8.81 -20.59
CA ARG A 376 -21.75 -7.81 -19.55
C ARG A 376 -20.97 -8.41 -18.37
N LEU A 377 -21.35 -9.62 -17.93
CA LEU A 377 -20.64 -10.36 -16.87
C LEU A 377 -19.22 -10.72 -17.29
N ALA A 378 -19.02 -11.17 -18.54
CA ALA A 378 -17.69 -11.44 -19.08
C ALA A 378 -16.82 -10.17 -19.13
N ALA A 379 -17.39 -9.03 -19.51
CA ALA A 379 -16.70 -7.75 -19.49
C ALA A 379 -16.33 -7.30 -18.06
N PHE A 380 -17.22 -7.50 -17.08
CA PHE A 380 -16.95 -7.19 -15.67
C PHE A 380 -15.84 -8.08 -15.07
N ALA A 381 -15.82 -9.36 -15.45
CA ALA A 381 -14.80 -10.31 -15.02
C ALA A 381 -13.44 -10.07 -15.69
N LYS A 382 -13.41 -9.42 -16.86
CA LYS A 382 -12.18 -9.17 -17.63
C LYS A 382 -11.32 -8.11 -16.94
N ARG A 383 -10.15 -8.52 -16.47
CA ARG A 383 -9.13 -7.62 -15.89
C ARG A 383 -7.91 -7.52 -16.82
N ALA A 384 -7.50 -6.29 -17.14
CA ALA A 384 -6.32 -6.01 -17.95
C ALA A 384 -5.11 -5.73 -17.04
N SER A 385 -3.89 -6.11 -17.44
CA SER A 385 -2.70 -5.78 -16.66
C SER A 385 -2.44 -4.27 -16.70
N TRP A 386 -2.39 -3.64 -15.52
CA TRP A 386 -2.14 -2.21 -15.37
C TRP A 386 -0.78 -1.77 -15.96
N ASN A 387 0.19 -2.67 -16.06
CA ASN A 387 1.51 -2.41 -16.66
C ASN A 387 1.53 -2.48 -18.19
N ASN A 388 0.42 -2.85 -18.85
CA ASN A 388 0.35 -2.91 -20.32
C ASN A 388 0.83 -1.62 -21.01
N PRO A 389 0.53 -0.40 -20.51
CA PRO A 389 1.01 0.84 -21.11
C PRO A 389 2.53 0.93 -21.27
N LEU A 390 3.31 0.26 -20.42
CA LEU A 390 4.78 0.26 -20.44
C LEU A 390 5.37 -0.67 -21.52
N GLY A 391 4.53 -1.46 -22.21
CA GLY A 391 4.91 -2.43 -23.23
C GLY A 391 5.43 -3.73 -22.63
N THR A 392 4.53 -4.65 -22.34
CA THR A 392 4.80 -5.95 -21.70
C THR A 392 5.62 -6.92 -22.54
N THR A 393 5.72 -6.68 -23.85
CA THR A 393 6.61 -7.39 -24.79
C THR A 393 8.04 -6.84 -24.80
N ASN A 394 8.30 -5.69 -24.18
CA ASN A 394 9.63 -5.11 -24.09
C ASN A 394 10.46 -5.80 -23.00
N SER A 395 11.76 -5.49 -22.96
CA SER A 395 12.60 -5.93 -21.85
C SER A 395 12.12 -5.30 -20.53
N TYR A 396 12.52 -5.90 -19.41
CA TYR A 396 12.27 -5.32 -18.10
C TYR A 396 12.88 -3.92 -17.97
N THR A 397 14.10 -3.75 -18.46
CA THR A 397 14.81 -2.46 -18.50
C THR A 397 14.04 -1.41 -19.28
N ASP A 398 13.45 -1.76 -20.43
CA ASP A 398 12.62 -0.81 -21.19
C ASP A 398 11.40 -0.36 -20.38
N GLN A 399 10.73 -1.28 -19.68
CA GLN A 399 9.53 -0.95 -18.88
C GLN A 399 9.82 0.01 -17.73
N ILE A 400 10.92 -0.20 -17.00
CA ILE A 400 11.27 0.69 -15.88
C ILE A 400 11.69 2.08 -16.39
N ASN A 401 12.34 2.18 -17.55
CA ASN A 401 12.67 3.48 -18.16
C ASN A 401 11.45 4.14 -18.81
N ASN A 402 10.51 3.38 -19.36
CA ASN A 402 9.22 3.92 -19.79
C ASN A 402 8.45 4.51 -18.61
N MET A 403 8.48 3.88 -17.43
CA MET A 403 7.87 4.45 -16.22
C MET A 403 8.57 5.75 -15.80
N ILE A 404 9.90 5.83 -15.88
CA ILE A 404 10.64 7.08 -15.58
C ILE A 404 10.15 8.24 -16.44
N HIS A 405 9.92 8.01 -17.73
CA HIS A 405 9.57 9.06 -18.69
C HIS A 405 8.07 9.33 -18.82
N HIS A 406 7.23 8.37 -18.44
CA HIS A 406 5.79 8.38 -18.75
C HIS A 406 4.91 7.88 -17.59
N PHE A 407 5.32 8.08 -16.34
CA PHE A 407 4.49 7.69 -15.19
C PHE A 407 3.10 8.37 -15.22
N ASP A 408 3.01 9.56 -15.82
CA ASP A 408 1.78 10.33 -16.02
C ASP A 408 0.80 9.68 -17.02
N HIS A 409 1.24 8.68 -17.79
CA HIS A 409 0.37 7.90 -18.69
C HIS A 409 -0.29 6.71 -17.99
N MET A 410 0.15 6.35 -16.78
CA MET A 410 -0.38 5.21 -16.06
C MET A 410 -1.76 5.52 -15.48
N GLY A 411 -2.71 4.60 -15.68
CA GLY A 411 -4.11 4.83 -15.28
C GLY A 411 -4.30 4.92 -13.78
N VAL A 412 -5.21 5.80 -13.36
CA VAL A 412 -5.72 5.88 -11.99
C VAL A 412 -7.05 5.14 -11.92
N VAL A 413 -7.22 4.31 -10.89
CA VAL A 413 -8.45 3.57 -10.64
C VAL A 413 -9.43 4.45 -9.89
N GLU A 414 -10.57 4.74 -10.52
CA GLU A 414 -11.57 5.68 -10.03
C GLU A 414 -12.93 5.00 -9.83
N VAL A 415 -13.69 5.43 -8.82
CA VAL A 415 -15.07 4.97 -8.63
C VAL A 415 -15.99 5.56 -9.71
N ARG A 416 -16.84 4.68 -10.25
CA ARG A 416 -17.89 4.96 -11.21
C ARG A 416 -19.19 4.28 -10.77
N PRO A 417 -20.37 4.82 -11.15
CA PRO A 417 -21.64 4.17 -10.89
C PRO A 417 -21.75 2.84 -11.65
N GLY A 418 -22.37 1.84 -11.03
CA GLY A 418 -22.79 0.61 -11.71
C GLY A 418 -24.08 0.79 -12.53
N PRO A 419 -24.46 -0.21 -13.33
CA PRO A 419 -25.68 -0.15 -14.12
C PRO A 419 -26.94 -0.09 -13.26
N THR A 420 -27.89 0.76 -13.64
CA THR A 420 -29.17 0.96 -12.93
C THR A 420 -30.36 0.32 -13.65
N ASP A 421 -30.15 -0.29 -14.81
CA ASP A 421 -31.19 -1.05 -15.51
C ASP A 421 -31.62 -2.27 -14.68
N PRO A 422 -32.88 -2.77 -14.81
CA PRO A 422 -33.41 -3.82 -13.94
C PRO A 422 -32.60 -5.12 -13.90
N THR A 423 -31.88 -5.44 -14.98
CA THR A 423 -31.00 -6.60 -15.07
C THR A 423 -29.65 -6.28 -14.45
N GLY A 424 -29.04 -5.16 -14.86
CA GLY A 424 -27.74 -4.72 -14.37
C GLY A 424 -27.69 -4.49 -12.86
N ALA A 425 -28.73 -3.87 -12.28
CA ALA A 425 -28.83 -3.63 -10.84
C ALA A 425 -28.84 -4.91 -9.98
N LYS A 426 -29.11 -6.07 -10.59
CA LYS A 426 -29.04 -7.38 -9.92
C LYS A 426 -27.69 -8.08 -10.11
N LEU A 427 -27.01 -7.79 -11.22
CA LEU A 427 -25.80 -8.50 -11.64
C LEU A 427 -24.51 -7.82 -11.14
N PHE A 428 -24.53 -6.51 -11.01
CA PHE A 428 -23.33 -5.70 -10.76
C PHE A 428 -23.47 -4.87 -9.47
N PRO A 429 -22.36 -4.52 -8.81
CA PRO A 429 -22.40 -3.64 -7.65
C PRO A 429 -22.83 -2.22 -8.05
N ALA A 430 -23.40 -1.49 -7.08
CA ALA A 430 -23.84 -0.11 -7.30
C ALA A 430 -22.69 0.86 -7.63
N LEU A 431 -21.47 0.52 -7.20
CA LEU A 431 -20.24 1.24 -7.51
C LEU A 431 -19.22 0.25 -8.10
N ILE A 432 -18.53 0.68 -9.15
CA ILE A 432 -17.52 -0.07 -9.87
C ILE A 432 -16.27 0.80 -9.94
N GLU A 433 -15.10 0.24 -9.65
CA GLU A 433 -13.84 0.95 -9.87
C GLU A 433 -13.26 0.62 -11.24
N VAL A 434 -12.88 1.68 -11.96
CA VAL A 434 -12.50 1.65 -13.37
C VAL A 434 -11.23 2.46 -13.55
N GLU A 435 -10.27 1.92 -14.29
CA GLU A 435 -9.10 2.66 -14.71
C GLU A 435 -9.47 3.75 -15.73
N ASP A 436 -8.95 4.96 -15.54
CA ASP A 436 -9.24 6.13 -16.38
C ASP A 436 -8.47 6.16 -17.71
N SER A 437 -7.36 5.46 -17.84
CA SER A 437 -6.51 5.44 -19.03
C SER A 437 -5.77 4.12 -19.13
N HIS A 438 -5.82 3.50 -20.32
CA HIS A 438 -5.08 2.27 -20.62
C HIS A 438 -4.33 2.38 -21.95
N VAL A 439 -3.72 3.55 -22.20
CA VAL A 439 -3.10 3.87 -23.49
C VAL A 439 -1.61 3.52 -23.49
N PRO A 440 -1.12 2.71 -24.46
CA PRO A 440 0.30 2.44 -24.59
C PRO A 440 1.17 3.68 -24.75
N VAL A 441 2.31 3.70 -24.06
CA VAL A 441 3.37 4.67 -24.27
C VAL A 441 3.94 4.49 -25.67
N LYS A 442 4.09 5.57 -26.44
CA LYS A 442 4.49 5.51 -27.86
C LYS A 442 5.86 4.89 -28.11
N ASP A 443 6.80 5.11 -27.18
CA ASP A 443 8.16 4.57 -27.26
C ASP A 443 8.25 3.11 -26.81
N SER A 444 7.15 2.57 -26.24
CA SER A 444 7.01 1.14 -26.03
C SER A 444 6.75 0.47 -27.39
N LYS A 445 7.50 -0.58 -27.76
CA LYS A 445 7.15 -1.36 -28.96
C LYS A 445 5.80 -2.02 -28.71
N ALA A 446 4.75 -1.39 -29.22
CA ALA A 446 3.38 -1.82 -28.98
C ALA A 446 3.18 -3.27 -29.46
N PRO A 447 2.46 -4.11 -28.71
CA PRO A 447 1.84 -5.28 -29.33
C PRO A 447 0.76 -4.78 -30.29
N ALA A 448 0.92 -5.13 -31.57
CA ALA A 448 -0.20 -5.12 -32.50
C ALA A 448 -1.26 -6.10 -31.99
N THR A 449 -2.53 -5.73 -32.14
CA THR A 449 -3.76 -6.50 -31.84
C THR A 449 -4.16 -6.65 -30.36
N ALA A 450 -5.04 -5.75 -29.93
CA ALA A 450 -6.09 -6.07 -28.98
C ALA A 450 -7.05 -7.07 -29.63
N LEU A 451 -7.11 -8.30 -29.09
CA LEU A 451 -8.23 -9.26 -29.07
C LEU A 451 -7.62 -10.62 -28.77
N THR A 452 -8.05 -11.26 -27.68
CA THR A 452 -7.58 -12.57 -27.17
C THR A 452 -6.14 -12.61 -26.64
N ALA A 453 -5.94 -12.31 -25.36
CA ALA A 453 -4.72 -12.71 -24.64
C ALA A 453 -5.10 -13.32 -23.29
N THR A 454 -5.38 -14.62 -23.31
CA THR A 454 -5.04 -15.52 -22.20
C THR A 454 -3.54 -15.45 -21.97
N LEU A 455 -3.10 -14.88 -20.84
CA LEU A 455 -1.84 -15.13 -20.10
C LEU A 455 -0.47 -15.18 -20.81
N GLN A 456 -0.34 -15.02 -22.13
CA GLN A 456 0.91 -15.27 -22.86
C GLN A 456 1.47 -14.00 -23.50
N GLY A 457 2.35 -13.35 -22.75
CA GLY A 457 3.13 -12.18 -23.18
C GLY A 457 3.77 -11.44 -22.01
N LYS A 458 4.00 -12.10 -20.87
CA LYS A 458 4.65 -11.49 -19.71
C LYS A 458 6.16 -11.51 -19.92
N THR A 459 6.80 -10.35 -19.75
CA THR A 459 8.26 -10.25 -19.57
C THR A 459 8.69 -11.26 -18.50
N ASP A 460 9.76 -12.02 -18.76
CA ASP A 460 10.34 -12.89 -17.74
C ASP A 460 10.98 -12.03 -16.64
N LEU A 461 10.29 -11.93 -15.50
CA LEU A 461 10.75 -11.20 -14.32
C LEU A 461 11.51 -12.08 -13.35
N SER A 462 11.59 -13.40 -13.59
CA SER A 462 12.18 -14.33 -12.62
C SER A 462 13.64 -14.02 -12.34
N LYS A 463 14.32 -13.23 -13.20
CA LYS A 463 15.75 -12.91 -13.13
C LYS A 463 16.07 -11.51 -12.59
N ILE A 464 15.07 -10.66 -12.31
CA ILE A 464 15.34 -9.30 -11.83
C ILE A 464 15.79 -9.34 -10.37
N ASP A 465 16.68 -8.42 -9.99
CA ASP A 465 17.23 -8.35 -8.63
C ASP A 465 16.14 -8.22 -7.55
N LYS A 466 15.03 -7.54 -7.87
CA LYS A 466 13.87 -7.41 -6.96
C LYS A 466 13.33 -8.73 -6.46
N VAL A 467 13.43 -9.81 -7.23
CA VAL A 467 12.89 -11.11 -6.84
C VAL A 467 13.97 -12.18 -6.70
N ARG A 468 15.26 -11.85 -6.84
CA ARG A 468 16.38 -12.80 -6.71
C ARG A 468 17.36 -12.48 -5.59
N ARG A 469 16.93 -11.75 -4.56
CA ARG A 469 17.82 -11.34 -3.45
C ARG A 469 18.37 -12.50 -2.61
N PHE A 470 17.66 -13.62 -2.53
CA PHE A 470 18.02 -14.78 -1.71
C PHE A 470 18.05 -16.08 -2.54
N PRO A 471 18.92 -16.21 -3.56
CA PRO A 471 18.90 -17.31 -4.52
C PRO A 471 19.26 -18.68 -3.91
N HIS A 472 19.75 -18.69 -2.67
CA HIS A 472 20.07 -19.88 -1.88
C HIS A 472 19.24 -19.97 -0.59
N GLY A 473 18.16 -19.19 -0.50
CA GLY A 473 17.38 -18.99 0.71
C GLY A 473 18.11 -18.17 1.78
N LEU A 474 17.39 -17.80 2.84
CA LEU A 474 17.99 -17.35 4.08
C LEU A 474 18.43 -18.60 4.85
N ARG A 475 19.73 -18.93 4.82
CA ARG A 475 20.28 -19.98 5.67
C ARG A 475 20.21 -19.48 7.12
N ARG A 476 19.51 -20.23 7.98
CA ARG A 476 19.49 -20.01 9.43
C ARG A 476 20.85 -20.32 10.04
#